data_AF-A0A1V6II40-F1
#
_entry.id   AF-A0A1V6II40-F1
#
_cell.length_a   1.000
_cell.length_b   1.000
_cell.length_c   1.000
_cell.angle_alpha   90.00
_cell.angle_beta   90.00
_cell.angle_gamma   90.00
#
_symmetry.space_group_name_H-M   'P 1'
#
loop_
_entity.id
_entity.type
_entity.pdbx_description
1 polymer ?
#
loop_
_entity_poly.entity_id
_entity_poly.type
_entity_poly.pdbx_seq_one_letter_code
_entity_poly.pdbx_strand_id
1 'polypeptide(L)'
;MYCEKLITLRRNRGLTQQQLADALMLSQSMISKIERGITRLDPMLAIRFADFYNVSLDYLFGRSERQLQISEKDIENLSEQDKNEMLAFIIKLINEKK
;
A
#
# COMPACT_ATOMS: atom_id res chain seq x y z
N MET A 1 -8.28 12.74 8.30
CA MET A 1 -9.37 11.98 7.63
C MET A 1 -8.75 11.01 6.61
N TYR A 2 -9.31 9.82 6.33
CA TYR A 2 -8.65 8.84 5.43
C TYR A 2 -8.34 9.40 4.01
N CYS A 3 -9.10 10.41 3.57
CA CYS A 3 -8.84 11.13 2.32
C CYS A 3 -7.44 11.78 2.28
N GLU A 4 -6.98 12.35 3.40
CA GLU A 4 -5.63 12.92 3.51
C GLU A 4 -4.55 11.83 3.42
N LYS A 5 -4.83 10.66 4.00
CA LYS A 5 -3.95 9.48 3.90
C LYS A 5 -3.79 9.04 2.46
N LEU A 6 -4.88 9.00 1.69
CA LEU A 6 -4.85 8.67 0.25
C LEU A 6 -4.02 9.67 -0.56
N ILE A 7 -4.14 10.97 -0.27
CA ILE A 7 -3.33 12.01 -0.91
C ILE A 7 -1.84 11.76 -0.62
N THR A 8 -1.50 11.50 0.65
CA THR A 8 -0.12 11.22 1.07
C THR A 8 0.43 9.97 0.39
N LEU A 9 -0.32 8.87 0.38
CA LEU A 9 0.09 7.62 -0.28
C LEU A 9 0.31 7.82 -1.78
N ARG A 10 -0.58 8.55 -2.46
CA ARG A 10 -0.43 8.88 -3.88
C ARG A 10 0.84 9.69 -4.14
N ARG A 11 1.06 10.75 -3.34
CA ARG A 11 2.21 11.65 -3.48
C ARG A 11 3.53 10.96 -3.18
N ASN A 12 3.57 10.07 -2.19
CA ASN A 12 4.76 9.29 -1.85
C ASN A 12 5.19 8.35 -2.99
N ARG A 13 4.24 7.93 -3.84
CA ARG A 13 4.53 7.18 -5.07
C ARG A 13 4.76 8.05 -6.31
N GLY A 14 4.77 9.38 -6.17
CA GLY A 14 4.98 10.32 -7.28
C GLY A 14 3.85 10.34 -8.32
N LEU A 15 2.65 9.85 -7.98
CA LEU A 15 1.56 9.67 -8.94
C LEU A 15 0.70 10.94 -9.06
N THR A 16 0.30 11.26 -10.29
CA THR A 16 -0.80 12.20 -10.55
C THR A 16 -2.16 11.56 -10.22
N GLN A 17 -3.21 12.37 -10.07
CA GLN A 17 -4.57 11.83 -9.88
C GLN A 17 -5.03 11.00 -11.07
N GLN A 18 -4.60 11.35 -12.30
CA GLN A 18 -4.91 10.59 -13.51
C GLN A 18 -4.24 9.23 -13.48
N GLN A 19 -2.93 9.16 -13.17
CA GLN A 19 -2.21 7.89 -13.10
C GLN A 19 -2.79 6.94 -12.04
N LEU A 20 -3.20 7.47 -10.89
CA LEU A 20 -3.90 6.68 -9.87
C LEU A 20 -5.27 6.19 -10.37
N ALA A 21 -6.00 7.04 -11.08
CA ALA A 21 -7.29 6.68 -11.66
C ALA A 21 -7.13 5.55 -12.68
N ASP A 22 -6.13 5.64 -13.57
CA ASP A 22 -5.84 4.62 -14.57
C ASP A 22 -5.47 3.28 -13.90
N ALA A 23 -4.62 3.30 -12.88
CA ALA A 23 -4.23 2.10 -12.13
C ALA A 23 -5.40 1.42 -11.41
N LEU A 24 -6.40 2.21 -10.97
CA LEU A 24 -7.59 1.72 -10.29
C LEU A 24 -8.81 1.63 -11.22
N MET A 25 -8.64 1.77 -12.54
CA MET A 25 -9.76 1.74 -13.50
C MET A 25 -10.93 2.67 -13.08
N LEU A 26 -10.59 3.87 -12.58
CA LEU A 26 -11.52 4.91 -12.17
C LEU A 26 -11.38 6.13 -13.07
N SER A 27 -12.30 7.08 -12.95
CA SER A 27 -12.11 8.41 -13.52
C SER A 27 -11.26 9.29 -12.61
N GLN A 28 -10.45 10.19 -13.20
CA GLN A 28 -9.70 11.20 -12.45
C GLN A 28 -10.62 12.08 -11.59
N SER A 29 -11.82 12.39 -12.08
CA SER A 29 -12.83 13.14 -11.34
C SER A 29 -13.27 12.40 -10.06
N MET A 30 -13.41 11.08 -10.12
CA MET A 30 -13.72 10.26 -8.95
C MET A 30 -12.58 10.30 -7.93
N ILE A 31 -11.32 10.13 -8.35
CA ILE A 31 -10.16 10.28 -7.46
C ILE A 31 -10.15 11.66 -6.79
N SER A 32 -10.36 12.73 -7.56
CA SER A 32 -10.43 14.10 -7.04
C SER A 32 -11.54 14.31 -6.02
N LYS A 33 -12.73 13.73 -6.24
CA LYS A 33 -13.84 13.79 -5.28
C LYS A 33 -13.56 13.00 -4.00
N ILE A 34 -12.93 11.83 -4.11
CA ILE A 34 -12.52 11.01 -2.97
C ILE A 34 -11.49 11.77 -2.12
N GLU A 35 -10.42 12.27 -2.74
CA GLU A 35 -9.36 13.00 -2.03
C GLU A 35 -9.86 14.26 -1.33
N ARG A 36 -10.90 14.91 -1.88
CA ARG A 36 -11.58 16.06 -1.24
C ARG A 36 -12.65 15.67 -0.22
N GLY A 37 -12.91 14.38 -0.01
CA GLY A 37 -13.95 13.89 0.91
C GLY A 37 -15.39 14.12 0.44
N ILE A 38 -15.60 14.46 -0.83
CA ILE A 38 -16.94 14.66 -1.43
C ILE A 38 -17.60 13.30 -1.68
N THR A 39 -16.82 12.34 -2.15
CA THR A 39 -17.29 10.96 -2.38
C THR A 39 -16.65 10.05 -1.35
N ARG A 40 -17.48 9.30 -0.62
CA ARG A 40 -16.98 8.28 0.30
C ARG A 40 -16.58 7.02 -0.45
N LEU A 41 -15.57 6.32 0.06
CA LEU A 41 -15.23 4.99 -0.42
C LEU A 41 -16.32 3.99 0.02
N ASP A 42 -16.79 3.20 -0.93
CA ASP A 42 -17.46 1.94 -0.59
C ASP A 42 -16.42 0.91 -0.12
N PRO A 43 -16.85 -0.17 0.58
CA PRO A 43 -15.93 -1.17 1.10
C PRO A 43 -15.06 -1.86 0.03
N MET A 44 -15.60 -2.11 -1.16
CA MET A 44 -14.88 -2.78 -2.24
C MET A 44 -13.78 -1.87 -2.78
N LEU A 45 -14.09 -0.59 -3.00
CA LEU A 45 -13.09 0.37 -3.46
C LEU A 45 -12.03 0.63 -2.39
N ALA A 46 -12.41 0.63 -1.11
CA ALA A 46 -11.45 0.74 -0.01
C ALA A 46 -10.44 -0.42 0.01
N ILE A 47 -10.90 -1.67 -0.23
CA ILE A 47 -10.01 -2.84 -0.36
C ILE A 47 -9.06 -2.64 -1.54
N ARG A 48 -9.55 -2.21 -2.70
CA ARG A 48 -8.70 -1.95 -3.87
C ARG A 48 -7.63 -0.91 -3.61
N PHE A 49 -7.94 0.16 -2.87
CA PHE A 49 -6.95 1.14 -2.45
C PHE A 49 -5.92 0.54 -1.49
N ALA A 50 -6.37 -0.25 -0.51
CA ALA A 50 -5.50 -0.93 0.44
C ALA A 50 -4.51 -1.88 -0.26
N ASP A 51 -5.00 -2.71 -1.17
CA ASP A 51 -4.21 -3.64 -1.98
C ASP A 51 -3.23 -2.90 -2.88
N PHE A 52 -3.70 -1.87 -3.60
CA PHE A 52 -2.85 -1.06 -4.46
C PHE A 52 -1.68 -0.46 -3.68
N TYR A 53 -1.94 0.08 -2.49
CA TYR A 53 -0.91 0.67 -1.64
C TYR A 53 -0.13 -0.34 -0.80
N ASN A 54 -0.52 -1.62 -0.81
CA ASN A 54 -0.01 -2.68 0.06
C ASN A 54 -0.05 -2.28 1.54
N VAL A 55 -1.21 -1.83 2.00
CA VAL A 55 -1.47 -1.42 3.38
C VAL A 55 -2.74 -2.09 3.88
N SER A 56 -2.92 -2.22 5.20
CA SER A 56 -4.19 -2.69 5.75
C SER A 56 -5.28 -1.61 5.69
N LEU A 57 -6.54 -2.03 5.74
CA LEU A 57 -7.67 -1.10 5.90
C LEU A 57 -7.55 -0.30 7.20
N ASP A 58 -7.07 -0.92 8.29
CA ASP A 58 -6.84 -0.22 9.55
C ASP A 58 -5.81 0.91 9.40
N TYR A 59 -4.76 0.69 8.61
CA TYR A 59 -3.80 1.75 8.29
C TYR A 59 -4.43 2.85 7.43
N LEU A 60 -5.20 2.47 6.40
CA LEU A 60 -5.84 3.40 5.48
C LEU A 60 -6.81 4.34 6.21
N PHE A 61 -7.60 3.79 7.15
CA PHE A 61 -8.59 4.54 7.92
C PHE A 61 -8.07 5.11 9.25
N GLY A 62 -6.78 4.95 9.56
CA GLY A 62 -6.16 5.53 10.75
C GLY A 62 -6.53 4.84 12.06
N ARG A 63 -6.94 3.58 12.02
CA ARG A 63 -7.10 2.71 13.21
C ARG A 63 -5.76 2.12 13.67
N SER A 64 -4.73 2.19 12.82
CA SER A 64 -3.35 1.78 13.10
C SER A 64 -2.36 2.71 12.40
N GLU A 65 -1.25 3.03 13.07
CA GLU A 65 -0.10 3.71 12.44
C GLU A 65 0.86 2.72 11.74
N ARG A 66 0.67 1.41 11.95
CA ARG A 66 1.51 0.37 11.35
C ARG A 66 1.13 0.15 9.88
N GLN A 67 2.04 0.46 8.97
CA GLN A 67 2.06 -0.21 7.65
C GLN A 67 2.18 -1.72 7.87
N LEU A 68 1.81 -2.54 6.89
CA LEU A 68 2.08 -3.99 6.92
C LEU A 68 3.60 -4.18 7.03
N GLN A 69 4.10 -4.28 8.26
CA GLN A 69 5.48 -4.56 8.59
C GLN A 69 5.53 -6.03 8.96
N ILE A 70 6.47 -6.75 8.37
CA ILE A 70 6.86 -8.06 8.89
C ILE A 70 7.43 -7.80 10.28
N SER A 71 6.77 -8.30 11.32
CA SER A 71 7.30 -8.22 12.69
C SER A 71 8.34 -9.32 12.93
N GLU A 72 9.18 -9.17 13.95
CA GLU A 72 10.12 -10.22 14.35
C GLU A 72 9.39 -11.55 14.61
N LYS A 73 8.19 -11.50 15.21
CA LYS A 73 7.34 -12.68 15.40
C LYS A 73 6.89 -13.33 14.10
N ASP A 74 6.65 -12.55 13.05
CA ASP A 74 6.28 -13.10 11.75
C ASP A 74 7.46 -13.85 11.12
N ILE A 75 8.69 -13.36 11.33
CA ILE A 75 9.93 -14.01 10.89
C ILE A 75 10.20 -15.30 11.70
N GLU A 76 9.98 -15.26 13.01
CA GLU A 76 10.15 -16.43 13.89
C GLU A 76 9.26 -17.62 13.48
N ASN A 77 8.07 -17.33 12.96
CA ASN A 77 7.10 -18.32 12.51
C ASN A 77 7.37 -18.87 11.10
N LEU A 78 8.35 -18.34 10.36
CA LEU A 78 8.73 -18.86 9.05
C LEU A 78 9.47 -20.20 9.18
N SER A 79 9.29 -21.07 8.19
CA SER A 79 10.09 -22.30 8.12
C SER A 79 11.56 -21.97 7.85
N GLU A 80 12.48 -22.85 8.25
CA GLU A 80 13.90 -22.69 7.91
C GLU A 80 14.13 -22.65 6.40
N GLN A 81 13.26 -23.31 5.61
CA GLN A 81 13.32 -23.23 4.16
C GLN A 81 13.01 -21.82 3.67
N ASP A 82 11.91 -21.22 4.12
CA ASP A 82 11.50 -19.86 3.73
C ASP A 82 12.56 -18.82 4.12
N LYS A 83 13.16 -18.96 5.31
CA LYS A 83 14.26 -18.09 5.76
C LYS A 83 15.47 -18.19 4.84
N ASN A 84 15.85 -19.39 4.44
CA ASN A 84 16.98 -19.62 3.53
C ASN A 84 16.72 -19.06 2.13
N GLU A 85 15.50 -19.21 1.60
CA GLU A 85 15.10 -18.63 0.33
C GLU A 85 15.13 -17.09 0.37
N MET A 86 14.60 -16.49 1.44
CA MET A 86 14.71 -15.04 1.68
C MET A 86 16.16 -14.56 1.75
N LEU A 87 17.03 -15.29 2.46
CA LEU A 87 18.45 -14.94 2.59
C LEU A 87 19.16 -14.98 1.22
N ALA A 88 18.92 -16.02 0.42
CA ALA A 88 19.47 -16.14 -0.92
C ALA A 88 19.04 -14.97 -1.82
N PHE A 89 17.77 -14.58 -1.74
CA PHE A 89 17.23 -13.44 -2.49
C PHE A 89 17.86 -12.11 -2.06
N ILE A 90 18.03 -11.87 -0.75
CA ILE A 90 18.67 -10.65 -0.23
C ILE A 90 20.12 -10.55 -0.70
N ILE A 91 20.89 -11.65 -0.63
CA ILE A 91 22.29 -11.69 -1.11
C ILE A 91 22.35 -11.33 -2.60
N LYS A 92 21.44 -11.88 -3.41
CA LYS A 92 21.34 -11.55 -4.83
C LYS A 92 21.10 -10.05 -5.06
N LEU A 93 20.13 -9.46 -4.36
CA LEU A 93 19.82 -8.03 -4.49
C LEU A 93 20.99 -7.12 -4.07
N ILE A 94 21.73 -7.50 -3.03
CA ILE A 94 22.91 -6.74 -2.58
C ILE A 94 24.00 -6.75 -3.65
N ASN A 95 24.18 -7.89 -4.34
CA ASN A 95 25.19 -8.04 -5.38
C ASN A 95 24.79 -7.36 -6.70
N GLU A 96 23.50 -7.30 -7.03
CA GLU A 96 22.99 -6.62 -8.24
C GLU A 96 22.99 -5.08 -8.14
N LYS A 97 23.10 -4.53 -6.92
CA LYS A 97 23.17 -3.08 -6.67
C LYS A 97 24.60 -2.52 -6.61
N LYS A 98 25.62 -3.36 -6.79
CA LYS A 98 27.02 -2.96 -6.97
C LYS A 98 27.36 -2.88 -8.45
#